data_AF-A0A8I7BDU2-F1
#
_entry.id   AF-A0A8I7BDU2-F1
#
_cell.length_a   1.000
_cell.length_b   1.000
_cell.length_c   1.000
_cell.angle_alpha   90.00
_cell.angle_beta   90.00
_cell.angle_gamma   90.00
#
_symmetry.space_group_name_H-M   'P 1'
#
loop_
_entity.id
_entity.type
_entity.pdbx_description
1 polymer ?
#
loop_
_entity_poly.entity_id
_entity_poly.type
_entity_poly.pdbx_seq_one_letter_code
_entity_poly.pdbx_strand_id
1 'polypeptide(L)' 'MGSGHFPQEGQRKAAYFKNIKLFDSKANVYDPSGLVRLVTNPKCFKVSELMHAKQDGYMFYYGGPAGCVG' A
#
# COMPACT_ATOMS: atom_id res chain seq x y z
N MET A 1 6.82 9.57 -5.84
CA MET A 1 6.24 9.00 -4.60
C MET A 1 6.66 7.54 -4.50
N GLY A 2 7.03 7.05 -3.30
CA GLY A 2 7.54 5.69 -3.13
C GLY A 2 8.99 5.53 -3.63
N SER A 3 9.33 4.35 -4.13
CA SER A 3 10.70 3.98 -4.56
C SER A 3 11.05 4.34 -6.00
N GLY A 4 10.15 4.97 -6.77
CA GLY A 4 10.33 5.21 -8.20
C GLY A 4 9.97 4.01 -9.09
N HIS A 5 9.61 2.87 -8.49
CA HIS A 5 9.22 1.63 -9.15
C HIS A 5 7.72 1.41 -9.10
N PHE A 6 7.19 0.69 -10.09
CA PHE A 6 5.77 0.32 -10.10
C PHE A 6 5.49 -0.85 -9.15
N PRO A 7 4.28 -0.97 -8.58
CA PRO A 7 3.92 -2.06 -7.67
C PRO A 7 4.03 -3.45 -8.30
N GLN A 8 3.96 -3.59 -9.63
CA GLN A 8 4.19 -4.87 -10.32
C GLN A 8 5.63 -5.38 -10.18
N GLU A 9 6.60 -4.51 -9.90
CA GLU A 9 8.00 -4.91 -9.72
C GLU A 9 8.23 -5.60 -8.37
N GLY A 10 7.27 -5.48 -7.45
CA GLY A 10 7.19 -6.30 -6.25
C GLY A 10 8.29 -6.05 -5.22
N GLN A 11 8.56 -7.08 -4.43
CA GLN A 11 9.41 -7.00 -3.25
C GLN A 11 10.84 -6.55 -3.61
N ARG A 12 11.46 -5.74 -2.74
CA ARG A 12 12.78 -5.10 -2.91
C ARG A 12 12.88 -4.05 -4.02
N LYS A 13 11.84 -3.81 -4.81
CA LYS A 13 11.79 -2.75 -5.82
C LYS A 13 10.69 -1.75 -5.54
N ALA A 14 9.45 -2.21 -5.43
CA ALA A 14 8.29 -1.38 -5.11
C ALA A 14 8.26 -1.02 -3.61
N ALA A 15 7.82 0.20 -3.31
CA ALA A 15 7.50 0.58 -1.94
C ALA A 15 6.23 -0.17 -1.49
N TYR A 16 6.13 -0.44 -0.19
CA TYR A 16 5.02 -1.20 0.37
C TYR A 16 4.64 -0.71 1.76
N PHE A 17 3.37 -0.88 2.10
CA PHE A 17 2.87 -0.87 3.47
C PHE A 17 2.48 -2.29 3.85
N LYS A 18 2.78 -2.68 5.09
CA LYS A 18 2.42 -3.98 5.64
C LYS A 18 2.03 -3.86 7.11
N ASN A 19 1.47 -4.93 7.66
CA ASN A 19 0.95 -4.98 9.02
C ASN A 19 -0.10 -3.89 9.28
N ILE A 20 -0.96 -3.61 8.30
CA ILE A 20 -2.00 -2.60 8.44
C ILE A 20 -3.05 -3.11 9.43
N LYS A 21 -3.22 -2.38 10.53
CA LYS A 21 -4.17 -2.68 11.60
C LYS A 21 -4.76 -1.37 12.12
N LEU A 22 -5.97 -1.45 12.64
CA LEU A 22 -6.65 -0.32 13.28
C LEU A 22 -6.47 -0.43 14.80
N PHE A 23 -6.17 0.70 15.43
CA PHE A 23 -6.03 0.80 16.87
C PHE A 23 -7.08 1.78 17.41
N ASP A 24 -7.79 1.40 18.46
CA ASP A 24 -8.68 2.32 19.17
C ASP A 24 -7.93 3.13 20.26
N SER A 25 -8.64 4.04 20.93
CA SER A 25 -8.08 4.85 22.02
C SER A 25 -7.67 4.03 23.24
N LYS A 26 -8.06 2.76 23.33
CA LYS A 26 -7.69 1.80 24.37
C LYS A 26 -6.60 0.83 23.91
N ALA A 27 -5.97 1.08 22.76
CA ALA A 27 -4.96 0.23 22.13
C ALA A 27 -5.45 -1.18 21.74
N ASN A 28 -6.77 -1.37 21.60
CA ASN A 28 -7.30 -2.61 21.01
C ASN A 28 -7.02 -2.65 19.52
N VAL A 29 -6.70 -3.84 19.02
CA VAL A 29 -6.28 -4.06 17.64
C VAL A 29 -7.40 -4.70 16.84
N TYR A 30 -7.72 -4.12 15.69
CA TYR A 30 -8.74 -4.60 14.79
C TYR A 30 -8.20 -4.77 13.39
N ASP A 31 -8.65 -5.83 12.72
CA ASP A 31 -8.40 -6.01 11.31
C ASP A 31 -9.23 -4.98 10.51
N PRO A 32 -8.59 -4.26 9.58
CA PRO A 32 -9.31 -3.31 8.75
C PRO A 32 -10.29 -4.05 7.84
N SER A 33 -11.55 -3.64 7.86
CA SER A 33 -12.61 -4.16 6.99
C SER A 33 -13.10 -3.06 6.04
N GLY A 34 -13.46 -3.43 4.81
CA GLY A 34 -13.97 -2.49 3.81
C GLY A 34 -12.94 -1.48 3.27
N LEU A 35 -11.65 -1.83 3.26
CA LEU A 35 -10.61 -0.98 2.67
C LEU A 35 -10.84 -0.76 1.17
N VAL A 36 -10.92 0.51 0.76
CA VAL A 36 -11.02 0.91 -0.65
C VAL A 36 -9.76 1.62 -1.09
N ARG A 37 -9.26 1.26 -2.27
CA ARG A 37 -8.08 1.86 -2.86
C ARG A 37 -8.45 3.12 -3.64
N LEU A 38 -7.93 4.27 -3.23
CA LEU A 38 -8.10 5.54 -3.92
C LEU A 38 -6.76 5.99 -4.52
N VAL A 39 -6.75 6.23 -5.84
CA VAL A 39 -5.59 6.77 -6.55
C VAL A 39 -6.04 8.02 -7.31
N THR A 40 -5.54 9.19 -6.90
CA THR A 40 -5.91 10.48 -7.49
C THR A 40 -5.32 10.70 -8.88
N ASN A 41 -4.15 10.13 -9.16
CA ASN A 41 -3.50 10.20 -10.47
C ASN A 41 -3.02 8.82 -10.95
N PRO A 42 -3.90 8.00 -11.55
CA PRO A 42 -3.60 6.62 -11.94
C PRO A 42 -2.59 6.49 -13.09
N LYS A 43 -2.34 7.58 -13.83
CA LYS A 43 -1.28 7.63 -14.84
C LYS A 43 0.11 7.73 -14.22
N CYS A 44 0.20 8.38 -13.07
CA CYS A 44 1.47 8.67 -12.39
C CYS A 44 1.80 7.70 -11.27
N PHE A 45 0.81 7.22 -10.55
CA PHE A 45 1.00 6.29 -9.43
C PHE A 45 0.06 5.12 -9.57
N LYS A 46 0.54 3.94 -9.21
CA LYS A 46 -0.25 2.73 -9.11
C LYS A 46 -0.11 2.17 -7.71
N VAL A 47 -1.17 1.52 -7.26
CA VAL A 47 -1.23 0.78 -6.01
C VAL A 47 -1.65 -0.64 -6.38
N SER A 48 -1.06 -1.66 -5.76
CA SER A 48 -1.48 -3.05 -5.97
C SER A 48 -2.87 -3.30 -5.38
N GLU A 49 -3.41 -4.49 -5.58
CA GLU A 49 -4.54 -4.92 -4.76
C GLU A 49 -4.10 -5.09 -3.30
N LEU A 50 -5.06 -5.00 -2.40
CA LEU A 50 -4.83 -5.27 -0.98
C LEU A 50 -4.63 -6.77 -0.81
N MET A 51 -3.48 -7.15 -0.27
CA MET A 51 -3.10 -8.54 -0.03
C MET A 51 -3.17 -8.82 1.46
N HIS A 52 -3.63 -10.01 1.84
CA HIS A 52 -3.56 -10.49 3.21
C HIS A 52 -2.56 -11.63 3.31
N ALA A 53 -1.36 -11.33 3.78
CA ALA A 53 -0.28 -12.30 3.97
C ALA A 53 -0.28 -12.81 5.41
N LYS A 54 -0.11 -14.11 5.59
CA LYS A 54 -0.17 -14.77 6.91
C LYS A 54 0.87 -14.22 7.91
N GLN A 55 2.02 -13.75 7.41
CA GLN A 55 3.12 -13.19 8.23
C GLN A 55 3.19 -11.66 8.21
N ASP A 56 2.75 -11.01 7.12
CA ASP A 56 2.84 -9.55 6.94
C ASP A 56 1.48 -8.83 7.13
N GLY A 57 0.42 -9.57 7.48
CA GLY A 57 -0.93 -9.05 7.64
C GLY A 57 -1.49 -8.44 6.36
N TYR A 58 -2.34 -7.43 6.51
CA TYR A 58 -2.78 -6.61 5.38
C TYR A 58 -1.61 -5.77 4.85
N MET A 59 -1.37 -5.89 3.55
CA MET A 59 -0.29 -5.20 2.86
C MET A 59 -0.68 -4.79 1.44
N PHE A 60 0.00 -3.77 0.91
CA PHE A 60 -0.10 -3.39 -0.49
C PHE A 60 1.21 -2.74 -0.95
N TYR A 61 1.48 -2.89 -2.24
CA TYR A 61 2.58 -2.21 -2.92
C TYR A 61 2.07 -0.92 -3.55
N TYR A 62 2.92 0.10 -3.62
CA TYR A 62 2.62 1.35 -4.28
C TYR A 62 3.86 1.95 -4.91
N GLY A 63 3.66 2.75 -5.94
CA GLY A 63 4.73 3.50 -6.56
C GLY A 63 4.42 3.92 -7.98
N GLY A 64 5.41 4.53 -8.62
CA GLY A 64 5.31 5.11 -9.95
C GLY A 64 6.62 5.83 -10.30
N PRO A 65 6.80 6.17 -11.58
CA PRO A 65 8.05 6.71 -12.09
C PRO A 65 8.45 8.03 -11.41
N ALA A 66 9.76 8.23 -11.28
CA ALA A 66 10.32 9.51 -10.86
C ALA A 66 10.04 10.55 -11.95
N GLY A 67 9.27 11.59 -11.63
CA GLY A 67 8.92 12.66 -12.57
C GLY A 67 7.47 13.11 -12.50
N CYS A 68 6.60 12.32 -11.87
CA CYS A 68 5.24 12.76 -11.57
C CYS A 68 5.21 13.62 -10.30
N VAL A 69 4.94 14.91 -10.46
CA VAL A 69 4.60 15.83 -9.38
C VAL A 69 3.08 15.79 -9.23
N GLY A 70 2.62 15.42 -8.04
CA GLY A 70 1.19 15.37 -7.69
C GLY A 70 0.67 16.73 -7.29
#